data_AF-A0A538TWP1-F1
#
_entry.id   AF-A0A538TWP1-F1
#
_cell.length_a   1.000
_cell.length_b   1.000
_cell.length_c   1.000
_cell.angle_alpha   90.00
_cell.angle_beta   90.00
_cell.angle_gamma   90.00
#
_symmetry.space_group_name_H-M   'P 1'
#
loop_
_entity.id
_entity.type
_entity.pdbx_description
1 polymer ?
#
loop_
_entity_poly.entity_id
_entity_poly.type
_entity_poly.pdbx_seq_one_letter_code
_entity_poly.pdbx_strand_id
1 'polypeptide(L)'
;MMEPPGFRGRLLGATLAGGLTGGLAAIALALGGGRAWLARGGWWLAIFAGASVGAFAASRWAANRGERTGALLVGAALLLAAVGIRVESPAEQAQVPRGARATARALLRWSYESPRAVARILPYARDPNPTVREQAVLALGVNRVVSDLERSPADGKSPLTAQLRDSLRAALLTALVDSVETVRAQAGRALWKAPRAFGAQPAAAETLAAILVRALAPGATERLAWLALDAAAGAPHPALKSAAARVAMTTADSDLARAARRAAGRTHR
;
A
#
# COMPACT_ATOMS: atom_id res chain seq x y z
N MET A 1 -38.31 -15.20 -22.38
CA MET A 1 -37.28 -15.79 -23.25
C MET A 1 -36.25 -14.71 -23.56
N MET A 2 -35.01 -14.83 -23.08
CA MET A 2 -33.93 -13.91 -23.49
C MET A 2 -33.39 -14.39 -24.83
N GLU A 3 -33.36 -13.51 -25.83
CA GLU A 3 -32.71 -13.80 -27.11
C GLU A 3 -31.25 -14.23 -26.86
N PRO A 4 -30.75 -15.25 -27.57
CA PRO A 4 -29.36 -15.65 -27.45
C PRO A 4 -28.47 -14.45 -27.79
N PRO A 5 -27.44 -14.15 -26.97
CA PRO A 5 -26.61 -12.97 -27.18
C PRO A 5 -25.99 -13.02 -28.58
N GLY A 6 -26.13 -11.92 -29.31
CA GLY A 6 -25.48 -11.72 -30.60
C GLY A 6 -23.95 -11.81 -30.49
N PHE A 7 -23.25 -11.89 -31.62
CA PHE A 7 -21.80 -12.10 -31.68
C PHE A 7 -21.00 -11.16 -30.75
N ARG A 8 -21.39 -9.87 -30.67
CA ARG A 8 -20.77 -8.89 -29.76
C ARG A 8 -20.86 -9.29 -28.28
N GLY A 9 -22.01 -9.82 -27.85
CA GLY A 9 -22.20 -10.30 -26.49
C GLY A 9 -21.35 -11.54 -26.18
N ARG A 10 -21.21 -12.46 -27.16
CA ARG A 10 -20.35 -13.65 -27.03
C ARG A 10 -18.87 -13.28 -27.02
N LEU A 11 -18.47 -12.32 -27.85
CA LEU A 11 -17.10 -11.79 -27.87
C LEU A 11 -16.76 -11.13 -26.53
N LEU A 12 -17.60 -10.22 -26.03
CA LEU A 12 -17.40 -9.58 -24.73
C LEU A 12 -17.33 -10.61 -23.61
N GLY A 13 -18.27 -11.56 -23.57
CA GLY A 13 -18.30 -12.62 -22.57
C GLY A 13 -17.04 -13.48 -22.59
N ALA A 14 -16.55 -13.88 -23.77
CA ALA A 14 -15.33 -14.67 -23.90
C ALA A 14 -14.07 -13.88 -23.51
N THR A 15 -13.98 -12.60 -23.89
CA THR A 15 -12.87 -11.72 -23.48
C THR A 15 -12.83 -11.53 -21.97
N LEU A 16 -13.98 -11.29 -21.32
CA LEU A 16 -14.07 -11.16 -19.86
C LEU A 16 -13.74 -12.48 -19.16
N ALA A 17 -14.32 -13.59 -19.62
CA ALA A 17 -14.03 -14.91 -19.07
C ALA A 17 -12.54 -15.24 -19.18
N GLY A 18 -11.92 -14.99 -20.34
CA GLY A 18 -10.49 -15.15 -20.56
C GLY A 18 -9.65 -14.27 -19.62
N GLY A 19 -10.02 -13.01 -19.43
CA GLY A 19 -9.33 -12.11 -18.50
C GLY A 19 -9.40 -12.60 -17.05
N LEU A 20 -10.55 -13.12 -16.63
CA LEU A 20 -10.74 -13.71 -15.29
C LEU A 20 -9.89 -14.98 -15.11
N THR A 21 -9.84 -15.88 -16.09
CA THR A 21 -8.94 -17.06 -16.03
C THR A 21 -7.48 -16.64 -15.99
N GLY A 22 -7.09 -15.61 -16.74
CA GLY A 22 -5.76 -15.00 -16.65
C GLY A 22 -5.45 -14.48 -15.24
N GLY A 23 -6.39 -13.77 -14.61
CA GLY A 23 -6.27 -13.31 -13.23
C GLY A 23 -6.13 -14.46 -12.22
N LEU A 24 -6.91 -15.53 -12.37
CA LEU A 24 -6.81 -16.73 -11.51
C LEU A 24 -5.47 -17.45 -11.70
N ALA A 25 -4.97 -17.54 -12.93
CA ALA A 25 -3.65 -18.11 -13.21
C ALA A 25 -2.54 -17.28 -12.56
N ALA A 26 -2.65 -15.95 -12.57
CA ALA A 26 -1.76 -15.06 -11.81
C ALA A 26 -1.80 -15.34 -10.30
N ILE A 27 -2.99 -15.52 -9.72
CA ILE A 27 -3.13 -15.87 -8.29
C ILE A 27 -2.50 -17.25 -8.00
N ALA A 28 -2.72 -18.25 -8.85
CA ALA A 28 -2.12 -19.57 -8.69
C ALA A 28 -0.59 -19.51 -8.76
N LEU A 29 -0.02 -18.74 -9.70
CA LEU A 29 1.41 -18.46 -9.76
C LEU A 29 1.91 -17.75 -8.50
N ALA A 30 1.11 -16.87 -7.88
CA ALA A 30 1.45 -16.21 -6.61
C ALA A 30 1.63 -17.21 -5.47
N LEU A 31 0.80 -18.25 -5.46
CA LEU A 31 0.83 -19.31 -4.45
C LEU A 31 1.98 -20.28 -4.70
N GLY A 32 2.35 -20.52 -5.97
CA GLY A 32 3.45 -21.40 -6.38
C GLY A 32 4.85 -20.77 -6.44
N GLY A 33 5.06 -19.57 -5.89
CA GLY A 33 6.38 -18.92 -5.81
C GLY A 33 6.65 -17.81 -6.84
N GLY A 34 5.72 -17.52 -7.76
CA GLY A 34 5.77 -16.43 -8.74
C GLY A 34 5.49 -15.03 -8.16
N ARG A 35 5.58 -14.85 -6.83
CA ARG A 35 5.27 -13.57 -6.16
C ARG A 35 6.11 -12.40 -6.67
N ALA A 36 7.39 -12.65 -6.98
CA ALA A 36 8.30 -11.63 -7.49
C ALA A 36 7.98 -11.20 -8.94
N TRP A 37 7.25 -12.01 -9.71
CA TRP A 37 6.80 -11.64 -11.05
C TRP A 37 5.49 -10.82 -10.99
N LEU A 38 4.58 -11.20 -10.09
CA LEU A 38 3.34 -10.44 -9.85
C LEU A 38 3.61 -9.08 -9.22
N ALA A 39 4.54 -9.02 -8.27
CA ALA A 39 4.93 -7.76 -7.62
C ALA A 39 5.51 -6.75 -8.63
N ARG A 40 6.20 -7.25 -9.66
CA ARG A 40 6.65 -6.48 -10.83
C ARG A 40 5.55 -6.20 -11.86
N GLY A 41 4.27 -6.36 -11.52
CA GLY A 41 3.14 -6.04 -12.42
C GLY A 41 2.76 -7.14 -13.41
N GLY A 42 3.31 -8.35 -13.29
CA GLY A 42 3.00 -9.48 -14.20
C GLY A 42 1.52 -9.91 -14.20
N TRP A 43 0.76 -9.55 -13.16
CA TRP A 43 -0.67 -9.86 -13.07
C TRP A 43 -1.49 -9.21 -14.20
N TRP A 44 -1.11 -8.01 -14.66
CA TRP A 44 -1.73 -7.37 -15.82
C TRP A 44 -1.49 -8.17 -17.09
N LEU A 45 -0.25 -8.65 -17.30
CA LEU A 45 0.10 -9.47 -18.45
C LEU A 45 -0.75 -10.74 -18.50
N ALA A 46 -0.98 -11.39 -17.35
CA ALA A 46 -1.84 -12.56 -17.27
C ALA A 46 -3.30 -12.24 -17.65
N ILE A 47 -3.85 -11.13 -17.17
CA ILE A 47 -5.23 -10.71 -17.46
C ILE A 47 -5.39 -10.38 -18.95
N PHE A 48 -4.49 -9.57 -19.53
CA PHE A 48 -4.58 -9.19 -20.94
C PHE A 48 -4.28 -10.36 -21.89
N ALA A 49 -3.37 -11.27 -21.53
CA ALA A 49 -3.13 -12.50 -22.27
C ALA A 49 -4.33 -13.46 -22.20
N GLY A 50 -4.96 -13.58 -21.04
CA GLY A 50 -6.20 -14.36 -20.89
C GLY A 50 -7.34 -13.77 -21.73
N ALA A 51 -7.50 -12.45 -21.69
CA ALA A 51 -8.52 -11.73 -22.45
C ALA A 51 -8.31 -11.83 -23.97
N SER A 52 -7.05 -11.82 -24.44
CA SER A 52 -6.73 -12.02 -25.87
C SER A 52 -7.04 -13.44 -26.33
N VAL A 53 -6.73 -14.46 -25.53
CA VAL A 53 -7.13 -15.85 -25.80
C VAL A 53 -8.65 -15.98 -25.87
N GLY A 54 -9.38 -15.31 -24.97
CA GLY A 54 -10.84 -15.23 -25.00
C GLY A 54 -11.38 -14.60 -26.29
N ALA A 55 -10.79 -13.50 -26.73
CA ALA A 55 -11.15 -12.84 -27.99
C ALA A 55 -10.86 -13.71 -29.23
N PHE A 56 -9.71 -14.37 -29.27
CA PHE A 56 -9.38 -15.31 -30.35
C PHE A 56 -10.31 -16.54 -30.36
N ALA A 57 -10.63 -17.07 -29.17
CA ALA A 57 -11.58 -18.16 -29.04
C ALA A 57 -12.96 -17.80 -29.59
N ALA A 58 -13.43 -16.57 -29.37
CA ALA A 58 -14.71 -16.09 -29.89
C ALA A 58 -14.77 -15.99 -31.42
N SER A 59 -13.62 -15.92 -32.11
CA SER A 59 -13.58 -15.89 -33.59
C SER A 59 -14.20 -17.13 -34.24
N ARG A 60 -14.28 -18.26 -33.51
CA ARG A 60 -14.92 -19.51 -33.97
C ARG A 60 -16.45 -19.40 -34.06
N TRP A 61 -17.04 -18.40 -33.40
CA TRP A 61 -18.49 -18.17 -33.35
C TRP A 61 -18.93 -17.04 -34.30
N ALA A 62 -18.02 -16.53 -35.13
CA ALA A 62 -18.32 -15.48 -36.11
C ALA A 62 -19.18 -16.04 -37.25
N ALA A 63 -20.25 -15.34 -37.60
CA ALA A 63 -21.15 -15.71 -38.69
C ALA A 63 -20.63 -15.22 -40.05
N ASN A 64 -19.76 -14.20 -40.06
CA ASN A 64 -19.19 -13.63 -41.28
C ASN A 64 -17.71 -13.25 -41.14
N ARG A 65 -17.06 -12.94 -42.27
CA ARG A 65 -15.63 -12.58 -42.30
C ARG A 65 -15.34 -11.30 -41.50
N GLY A 66 -16.25 -10.34 -41.48
CA GLY A 66 -16.09 -9.08 -40.74
C GLY A 66 -16.02 -9.28 -39.23
N GLU A 67 -16.92 -10.10 -38.69
CA GLU A 67 -16.94 -10.50 -37.28
C GLU A 67 -15.68 -11.27 -36.88
N ARG A 68 -15.23 -12.19 -37.75
CA ARG A 68 -14.00 -12.95 -37.54
C ARG A 68 -12.79 -12.02 -37.49
N THR A 69 -12.65 -11.12 -38.45
CA THR A 69 -11.57 -10.12 -38.47
C THR A 69 -11.64 -9.20 -37.25
N GLY A 70 -12.83 -8.77 -36.83
CA GLY A 70 -13.04 -7.97 -35.62
C GLY A 70 -12.54 -8.67 -34.35
N ALA A 71 -12.88 -9.95 -34.15
CA ALA A 71 -12.40 -10.72 -33.00
C ALA A 71 -10.87 -10.92 -33.03
N LEU A 72 -10.28 -11.17 -34.21
CA LEU A 72 -8.83 -11.27 -34.36
C LEU A 72 -8.12 -9.95 -34.04
N LEU A 73 -8.66 -8.82 -34.49
CA LEU A 73 -8.11 -7.49 -34.20
C LEU A 73 -8.20 -7.15 -32.72
N VAL A 74 -9.32 -7.47 -32.06
CA VAL A 74 -9.47 -7.28 -30.61
C VAL A 74 -8.46 -8.16 -29.85
N GLY A 75 -8.31 -9.44 -30.23
CA GLY A 75 -7.31 -10.32 -29.64
C GLY A 75 -5.88 -9.80 -29.81
N ALA A 76 -5.53 -9.34 -31.01
CA ALA A 76 -4.22 -8.76 -31.29
C ALA A 76 -3.98 -7.45 -30.52
N ALA A 77 -4.97 -6.57 -30.43
CA ALA A 77 -4.90 -5.32 -29.67
C ALA A 77 -4.70 -5.57 -28.18
N LEU A 78 -5.40 -6.56 -27.59
CA LEU A 78 -5.23 -6.95 -26.19
C LEU A 78 -3.85 -7.57 -25.92
N LEU A 79 -3.33 -8.36 -26.87
CA LEU A 79 -1.98 -8.91 -26.79
C LEU A 79 -0.91 -7.80 -26.88
N LEU A 80 -1.09 -6.84 -27.79
CA LEU A 80 -0.24 -5.66 -27.90
C LEU A 80 -0.33 -4.78 -26.65
N ALA A 81 -1.51 -4.63 -26.05
CA ALA A 81 -1.68 -3.94 -24.77
C ALA A 81 -0.94 -4.66 -23.64
N ALA A 82 -0.94 -6.00 -23.62
CA ALA A 82 -0.17 -6.78 -22.65
C ALA A 82 1.34 -6.50 -22.74
N VAL A 83 1.88 -6.29 -23.95
CA VAL A 83 3.31 -6.02 -24.19
C VAL A 83 3.64 -4.53 -24.08
N GLY A 84 2.72 -3.66 -24.50
CA GLY A 84 2.88 -2.21 -24.58
C GLY A 84 2.64 -1.48 -23.26
N ILE A 85 1.83 -2.05 -22.35
CA ILE A 85 1.78 -1.62 -20.95
C ILE A 85 3.06 -2.14 -20.28
N ARG A 86 4.17 -1.47 -20.58
CA ARG A 86 5.42 -1.69 -19.86
C ARG A 86 5.20 -1.26 -18.42
N VAL A 87 5.46 -2.19 -17.51
CA VAL A 87 5.88 -1.85 -16.16
C VAL A 87 7.08 -0.93 -16.32
N GLU A 88 6.95 0.32 -15.88
CA GLU A 88 7.95 1.38 -16.01
C GLU A 88 9.35 0.79 -15.74
N SER A 89 10.24 0.99 -16.72
CA SER A 89 11.55 0.36 -16.75
C SER A 89 12.35 0.74 -15.49
N PRO A 90 13.31 -0.08 -15.03
CA PRO A 90 14.24 0.31 -13.95
C PRO A 90 14.92 1.67 -14.20
N ALA A 91 15.02 2.11 -15.46
CA ALA A 91 15.52 3.43 -15.84
C ALA A 91 14.54 4.58 -15.53
N GLU A 92 13.22 4.38 -15.61
CA GLU A 92 12.21 5.35 -15.16
C GLU A 92 12.17 5.46 -13.63
N GLN A 93 12.47 4.37 -12.92
CA GLN A 93 12.66 4.42 -11.47
C GLN A 93 13.91 5.22 -11.05
N ALA A 94 14.85 5.48 -11.96
CA ALA A 94 16.06 6.25 -11.70
C ALA A 94 15.91 7.75 -11.99
N GLN A 95 14.82 8.19 -12.63
CA GLN A 95 14.60 9.62 -12.83
C GLN A 95 14.23 10.30 -11.52
N VAL A 96 15.01 11.31 -11.16
CA VAL A 96 14.72 12.18 -10.01
C VAL A 96 13.40 12.91 -10.31
N PRO A 97 12.32 12.66 -9.54
CA PRO A 97 11.05 13.32 -9.76
C PRO A 97 11.21 14.83 -9.57
N ARG A 98 10.66 15.62 -10.50
CA ARG A 98 10.69 17.08 -10.41
C ARG A 98 9.42 17.60 -9.73
N GLY A 99 9.60 18.23 -8.58
CA GLY A 99 8.54 18.89 -7.81
C GLY A 99 7.80 17.99 -6.82
N ALA A 100 7.26 18.60 -5.77
CA ALA A 100 6.73 17.90 -4.59
C ALA A 100 5.65 16.84 -4.90
N ARG A 101 4.73 17.12 -5.84
CA ARG A 101 3.68 16.18 -6.24
C ARG A 101 4.23 14.97 -7.01
N ALA A 102 5.27 15.16 -7.82
CA ALA A 102 5.92 14.07 -8.52
C ALA A 102 6.72 13.21 -7.54
N THR A 103 7.42 13.87 -6.60
CA THR A 103 8.19 13.20 -5.55
C THR A 103 7.29 12.39 -4.63
N ALA A 104 6.19 12.96 -4.14
CA ALA A 104 5.19 12.25 -3.33
C ALA A 104 4.67 10.98 -4.03
N ARG A 105 4.33 11.07 -5.32
CA ARG A 105 3.90 9.91 -6.11
C ARG A 105 5.02 8.90 -6.32
N ALA A 106 6.24 9.36 -6.58
CA ALA A 106 7.40 8.50 -6.75
C ALA A 106 7.74 7.75 -5.46
N LEU A 107 7.64 8.39 -4.29
CA LEU A 107 7.84 7.77 -2.98
C LEU A 107 6.85 6.64 -2.73
N LEU A 108 5.58 6.82 -3.14
CA LEU A 108 4.57 5.76 -3.11
C LEU A 108 4.82 4.65 -4.13
N ARG A 109 5.49 4.91 -5.26
CA ARG A 109 5.83 3.89 -6.28
C ARG A 109 7.11 3.14 -5.98
N TRP A 110 8.10 3.80 -5.38
CA TRP A 110 9.32 3.17 -4.86
C TRP A 110 9.04 2.32 -3.62
N SER A 111 7.75 2.17 -3.27
CA SER A 111 7.23 1.24 -2.30
C SER A 111 7.82 -0.16 -2.47
N TYR A 112 8.50 -0.59 -1.39
CA TYR A 112 8.43 -1.94 -0.83
C TYR A 112 8.93 -3.10 -1.66
N GLU A 113 10.25 -3.24 -1.80
CA GLU A 113 10.81 -4.55 -2.19
C GLU A 113 12.28 -4.79 -1.83
N SER A 114 13.04 -3.77 -1.41
CA SER A 114 14.47 -3.97 -1.11
C SER A 114 15.10 -2.94 -0.16
N PRO A 115 16.22 -3.28 0.50
CA PRO A 115 17.05 -2.32 1.24
C PRO A 115 17.49 -1.10 0.42
N ARG A 116 17.69 -1.27 -0.91
CA ARG A 116 18.04 -0.15 -1.81
C ARG A 116 16.92 0.88 -1.92
N ALA A 117 15.66 0.44 -1.91
CA ALA A 117 14.53 1.35 -1.91
C ALA A 117 14.46 2.16 -0.61
N VAL A 118 14.73 1.52 0.54
CA VAL A 118 14.83 2.23 1.84
C VAL A 118 15.93 3.29 1.79
N ALA A 119 17.13 2.93 1.32
CA ALA A 119 18.24 3.87 1.18
C ALA A 119 17.90 5.05 0.25
N ARG A 120 17.16 4.80 -0.83
CA ARG A 120 16.69 5.84 -1.76
C ARG A 120 15.69 6.81 -1.13
N ILE A 121 14.81 6.32 -0.24
CA ILE A 121 13.74 7.12 0.37
C ILE A 121 14.27 7.98 1.52
N LEU A 122 15.27 7.50 2.26
CA LEU A 122 15.77 8.16 3.48
C LEU A 122 16.06 9.67 3.34
N PRO A 123 16.71 10.17 2.27
CA PRO A 123 16.96 11.60 2.11
C PRO A 123 15.70 12.47 2.11
N TYR A 124 14.58 11.94 1.59
CA TYR A 124 13.32 12.69 1.48
C TYR A 124 12.59 12.87 2.82
N ALA A 125 12.98 12.16 3.87
CA ALA A 125 12.48 12.40 5.22
C ALA A 125 12.88 13.78 5.76
N ARG A 126 13.88 14.44 5.15
CA ARG A 126 14.36 15.79 5.50
C ARG A 126 14.05 16.84 4.43
N ASP A 127 13.17 16.52 3.48
CA ASP A 127 12.81 17.43 2.40
C ASP A 127 12.21 18.75 2.94
N PRO A 128 12.51 19.92 2.37
CA PRO A 128 11.89 21.17 2.81
C PRO A 128 10.36 21.16 2.68
N ASN A 129 9.81 20.40 1.71
CA ASN A 129 8.39 20.29 1.49
C ASN A 129 7.72 19.31 2.48
N PRO A 130 6.73 19.78 3.26
CA PRO A 130 6.10 18.96 4.29
C PRO A 130 5.32 17.76 3.73
N THR A 131 4.74 17.90 2.54
CA THR A 131 4.05 16.79 1.86
C THR A 131 5.03 15.70 1.45
N VAL A 132 6.23 16.06 0.98
CA VAL A 132 7.26 15.09 0.62
C VAL A 132 7.76 14.37 1.86
N ARG A 133 8.02 15.10 2.97
CA ARG A 133 8.39 14.47 4.24
C ARG A 133 7.33 13.50 4.74
N GLU A 134 6.05 13.90 4.73
CA GLU A 134 4.95 13.04 5.18
C GLU A 134 4.92 11.74 4.37
N GLN A 135 5.00 11.82 3.04
CA GLN A 135 4.98 10.64 2.19
C GLN A 135 6.24 9.79 2.35
N ALA A 136 7.41 10.40 2.56
CA ALA A 136 8.65 9.68 2.81
C ALA A 136 8.57 8.92 4.14
N VAL A 137 8.13 9.56 5.22
CA VAL A 137 7.99 8.93 6.55
C VAL A 137 6.92 7.85 6.55
N LEU A 138 5.78 8.09 5.88
CA LEU A 138 4.77 7.05 5.63
C LEU A 138 5.41 5.87 4.88
N ALA A 139 6.11 6.14 3.77
CA ALA A 139 6.74 5.11 2.97
C ALA A 139 7.74 4.30 3.82
N LEU A 140 8.56 4.94 4.65
CA LEU A 140 9.48 4.27 5.57
C LEU A 140 8.74 3.46 6.66
N GLY A 141 7.62 3.97 7.18
CA GLY A 141 6.88 3.38 8.30
C GLY A 141 5.95 2.22 7.96
N VAL A 142 5.35 2.19 6.76
CA VAL A 142 4.53 1.05 6.28
C VAL A 142 5.39 0.00 5.57
N ASN A 143 6.72 0.11 5.67
CA ASN A 143 7.61 -0.73 4.90
C ASN A 143 7.50 -2.21 5.27
N ARG A 144 7.28 -3.04 4.25
CA ARG A 144 7.31 -4.50 4.37
C ARG A 144 8.61 -4.96 5.04
N VAL A 145 9.72 -4.26 4.81
CA VAL A 145 11.00 -4.51 5.48
C VAL A 145 10.92 -4.26 7.01
N VAL A 146 10.15 -3.29 7.49
CA VAL A 146 9.91 -3.04 8.92
C VAL A 146 8.95 -4.09 9.50
N SER A 147 7.94 -4.49 8.73
CA SER A 147 7.03 -5.59 9.11
C SER A 147 7.75 -6.94 9.15
N ASP A 148 8.67 -7.17 8.21
CA ASP A 148 9.50 -8.37 8.13
C ASP A 148 10.57 -8.35 9.24
N LEU A 149 11.15 -7.18 9.57
CA LEU A 149 12.01 -7.01 10.75
C LEU A 149 11.29 -7.36 12.06
N GLU A 150 10.05 -6.91 12.25
CA GLU A 150 9.26 -7.17 13.47
C GLU A 150 8.90 -8.66 13.60
N ARG A 151 8.73 -9.35 12.46
CA ARG A 151 8.35 -10.77 12.37
C ARG A 151 9.54 -11.72 12.27
N SER A 152 10.73 -11.24 11.93
CA SER A 152 11.94 -12.06 11.81
C SER A 152 12.35 -12.60 13.19
N PRO A 153 12.65 -13.90 13.32
CA PRO A 153 13.22 -14.46 14.54
C PRO A 153 14.59 -13.81 14.83
N ALA A 154 14.93 -13.69 16.11
CA ALA A 154 16.15 -13.02 16.59
C ALA A 154 17.44 -13.55 15.95
N ASP A 155 17.40 -14.77 15.40
CA ASP A 155 18.58 -15.52 14.96
C ASP A 155 18.81 -15.50 13.42
N GLY A 156 17.99 -14.83 12.62
CA GLY A 156 17.97 -15.07 11.16
C GLY A 156 17.94 -13.85 10.25
N LYS A 157 19.14 -13.36 9.86
CA LYS A 157 19.44 -12.47 8.71
C LYS A 157 18.34 -11.46 8.35
N SER A 158 18.25 -10.39 9.14
CA SER A 158 17.54 -9.17 8.73
C SER A 158 17.97 -8.75 7.32
N PRO A 159 17.04 -8.47 6.39
CA PRO A 159 17.40 -7.99 5.05
C PRO A 159 18.03 -6.60 5.09
N LEU A 160 17.86 -5.85 6.19
CA LEU A 160 18.57 -4.60 6.43
C LEU A 160 19.88 -4.85 7.17
N THR A 161 20.94 -4.19 6.69
CA THR A 161 22.18 -4.04 7.46
C THR A 161 21.89 -3.24 8.73
N ALA A 162 22.70 -3.45 9.79
CA ALA A 162 22.58 -2.69 11.03
C ALA A 162 22.64 -1.17 10.77
N GLN A 163 23.58 -0.74 9.94
CA GLN A 163 23.73 0.67 9.55
C GLN A 163 22.46 1.27 8.93
N LEU A 164 21.78 0.54 8.05
CA LEU A 164 20.57 1.04 7.39
C LEU A 164 19.38 1.06 8.34
N ARG A 165 19.32 0.10 9.28
CA ARG A 165 18.34 0.10 10.38
C ARG A 165 18.54 1.30 11.30
N ASP A 166 19.78 1.61 11.68
CA ASP A 166 20.10 2.75 12.54
C ASP A 166 19.81 4.09 11.85
N SER A 167 20.14 4.19 10.56
CA SER A 167 19.81 5.36 9.73
C SER A 167 18.29 5.57 9.64
N LEU A 168 17.53 4.48 9.45
CA LEU A 168 16.07 4.50 9.45
C LEU A 168 15.51 4.94 10.79
N ARG A 169 16.00 4.36 11.89
CA ARG A 169 15.59 4.73 13.25
C ARG A 169 15.87 6.21 13.51
N ALA A 170 17.06 6.70 13.17
CA ALA A 170 17.42 8.11 13.36
C ALA A 170 16.53 9.06 12.54
N ALA A 171 16.20 8.68 11.29
CA ALA A 171 15.29 9.47 10.46
C ALA A 171 13.87 9.53 11.06
N LEU A 172 13.34 8.41 11.55
CA LEU A 172 12.03 8.36 12.20
C LEU A 172 12.00 9.14 13.52
N LEU A 173 13.06 9.05 14.33
CA LEU A 173 13.19 9.83 15.56
C LEU A 173 13.26 11.34 15.27
N THR A 174 13.95 11.73 14.20
CA THR A 174 13.97 13.14 13.75
C THR A 174 12.57 13.59 13.31
N ALA A 175 11.86 12.76 12.55
CA ALA A 175 10.51 13.05 12.09
C ALA A 175 9.47 13.09 13.23
N LEU A 176 9.74 12.46 14.37
CA LEU A 176 8.87 12.50 15.54
C LEU A 176 8.75 13.90 16.16
N VAL A 177 9.78 14.75 15.96
CA VAL A 177 9.81 16.14 16.42
C VAL A 177 9.63 17.15 15.27
N ASP A 178 9.14 16.71 14.11
CA ASP A 178 8.87 17.58 12.96
C ASP A 178 7.87 18.69 13.33
N SER A 179 7.98 19.86 12.71
CA SER A 179 7.02 20.95 12.92
C SER A 179 5.61 20.59 12.45
N VAL A 180 5.50 19.68 11.48
CA VAL A 180 4.24 19.26 10.87
C VAL A 180 3.64 18.06 11.60
N GLU A 181 2.40 18.20 12.06
CA GLU A 181 1.74 17.16 12.83
C GLU A 181 1.53 15.85 12.07
N THR A 182 1.21 15.91 10.78
CA THR A 182 1.03 14.70 9.96
C THR A 182 2.31 13.89 9.85
N VAL A 183 3.48 14.56 9.78
CA VAL A 183 4.80 13.91 9.76
C VAL A 183 5.07 13.24 11.11
N ARG A 184 4.85 13.96 12.23
CA ARG A 184 4.99 13.40 13.59
C ARG A 184 4.10 12.18 13.79
N ALA A 185 2.86 12.22 13.29
CA ALA A 185 1.90 11.13 13.38
C ALA A 185 2.42 9.87 12.67
N GLN A 186 2.89 10.01 11.41
CA GLN A 186 3.45 8.90 10.65
C GLN A 186 4.69 8.30 11.34
N ALA A 187 5.58 9.15 11.84
CA ALA A 187 6.77 8.72 12.56
C ALA A 187 6.41 7.97 13.85
N GLY A 188 5.49 8.52 14.65
CA GLY A 188 5.00 7.91 15.87
C GLY A 188 4.38 6.53 15.61
N ARG A 189 3.54 6.40 14.58
CA ARG A 189 2.97 5.11 14.18
C ARG A 189 4.04 4.10 13.77
N ALA A 190 5.01 4.53 12.96
CA ALA A 190 6.10 3.66 12.49
C ALA A 190 6.93 3.10 13.65
N LEU A 191 7.34 3.97 14.57
CA LEU A 191 8.15 3.60 15.74
C LEU A 191 7.37 2.73 16.72
N TRP A 192 6.09 3.04 16.96
CA TRP A 192 5.28 2.32 17.94
C TRP A 192 4.86 0.91 17.49
N LYS A 193 4.66 0.71 16.18
CA LYS A 193 4.25 -0.59 15.63
C LYS A 193 5.38 -1.61 15.52
N ALA A 194 6.64 -1.19 15.62
CA ALA A 194 7.79 -2.06 15.40
C ALA A 194 8.84 -1.98 16.53
N PRO A 195 8.46 -2.31 17.78
CA PRO A 195 9.36 -2.21 18.93
C PRO A 195 10.55 -3.17 18.87
N ARG A 196 10.46 -4.32 18.17
CA ARG A 196 11.62 -5.21 17.99
C ARG A 196 12.62 -4.64 16.98
N ALA A 197 12.11 -3.92 15.97
CA ALA A 197 12.95 -3.28 14.96
C ALA A 197 13.68 -2.03 15.48
N PHE A 198 13.01 -1.20 16.29
CA PHE A 198 13.49 0.13 16.68
C PHE A 198 13.71 0.31 18.19
N GLY A 199 13.47 -0.72 18.99
CA GLY A 199 13.35 -0.62 20.44
C GLY A 199 12.01 0.02 20.85
N ALA A 200 11.65 -0.12 22.12
CA ALA A 200 10.51 0.59 22.68
C ALA A 200 10.74 2.10 22.62
N GLN A 201 9.77 2.85 22.07
CA GLN A 201 9.82 4.31 21.96
C GLN A 201 8.60 4.95 22.66
N PRO A 202 8.65 5.19 23.99
CA PRO A 202 7.53 5.78 24.73
C PRO A 202 7.07 7.14 24.15
N ALA A 203 8.02 7.97 23.71
CA ALA A 203 7.74 9.25 23.08
C ALA A 203 6.85 9.13 21.81
N ALA A 204 6.91 8.00 21.10
CA ALA A 204 6.03 7.73 19.97
C ALA A 204 4.58 7.54 20.42
N ALA A 205 4.36 6.79 21.51
CA ALA A 205 3.03 6.61 22.10
C ALA A 205 2.49 7.93 22.67
N GLU A 206 3.31 8.72 23.34
CA GLU A 206 2.93 10.04 23.86
C GLU A 206 2.54 11.01 22.74
N THR A 207 3.29 11.03 21.64
CA THR A 207 2.97 11.84 20.46
C THR A 207 1.61 11.46 19.87
N LEU A 208 1.36 10.15 19.71
CA LEU A 208 0.09 9.64 19.20
C LEU A 208 -1.08 9.91 20.18
N ALA A 209 -0.84 9.83 21.49
CA ALA A 209 -1.82 10.19 22.50
C ALA A 209 -2.17 11.69 22.44
N ALA A 210 -1.18 12.55 22.26
CA ALA A 210 -1.39 13.99 22.10
C ALA A 210 -2.20 14.31 20.82
N ILE A 211 -1.96 13.58 19.73
CA ILE A 211 -2.75 13.67 18.50
C ILE A 211 -4.22 13.28 18.76
N LEU A 212 -4.48 12.19 19.48
CA LEU A 212 -5.84 11.78 19.83
C LEU A 212 -6.56 12.81 20.69
N VAL A 213 -5.85 13.46 21.62
CA VAL A 213 -6.43 14.54 22.43
C VAL A 213 -6.81 15.73 21.56
N ARG A 214 -5.94 16.13 20.62
CA ARG A 214 -6.24 17.23 19.68
C ARG A 214 -7.32 16.86 18.67
N ALA A 215 -7.47 15.59 18.32
CA ALA A 215 -8.53 15.10 17.45
C ALA A 215 -9.96 15.34 18.00
N LEU A 216 -10.08 15.68 19.29
CA LEU A 216 -11.34 16.07 19.91
C LEU A 216 -11.72 17.53 19.69
N ALA A 217 -10.80 18.34 19.19
CA ALA A 217 -11.08 19.75 18.91
C ALA A 217 -11.94 19.90 17.63
N PRO A 218 -12.83 20.92 17.57
CA PRO A 218 -13.54 21.26 16.35
C PRO A 218 -12.55 21.54 15.20
N GLY A 219 -12.77 20.93 14.04
CA GLY A 219 -11.91 21.09 12.85
C GLY A 219 -10.65 20.23 12.84
N ALA A 220 -10.47 19.32 13.80
CA ALA A 220 -9.35 18.40 13.78
C ALA A 220 -9.42 17.40 12.62
N THR A 221 -8.26 17.00 12.13
CA THR A 221 -8.17 16.09 10.97
C THR A 221 -8.50 14.65 11.39
N GLU A 222 -9.68 14.16 11.02
CA GLU A 222 -10.16 12.80 11.35
C GLU A 222 -9.15 11.70 10.96
N ARG A 223 -8.47 11.86 9.82
CA ARG A 223 -7.41 10.97 9.34
C ARG A 223 -6.32 10.72 10.40
N LEU A 224 -5.96 11.72 11.20
CA LEU A 224 -4.93 11.60 12.24
C LEU A 224 -5.41 10.81 13.45
N ALA A 225 -6.70 10.93 13.79
CA ALA A 225 -7.32 10.12 14.84
C ALA A 225 -7.28 8.64 14.48
N TRP A 226 -7.71 8.31 13.25
CA TRP A 226 -7.65 6.95 12.73
C TRP A 226 -6.22 6.39 12.70
N LEU A 227 -5.25 7.20 12.28
CA LEU A 227 -3.84 6.80 12.27
C LEU A 227 -3.33 6.46 13.67
N ALA A 228 -3.63 7.30 14.66
CA ALA A 228 -3.22 7.08 16.04
C ALA A 228 -3.93 5.88 16.70
N LEU A 229 -5.19 5.64 16.38
CA LEU A 229 -5.93 4.45 16.81
C LEU A 229 -5.40 3.16 16.15
N ASP A 230 -5.03 3.20 14.88
CA ASP A 230 -4.39 2.07 14.21
C ASP A 230 -3.04 1.72 14.85
N ALA A 231 -2.27 2.72 15.30
CA ALA A 231 -1.04 2.49 16.06
C ALA A 231 -1.30 1.86 17.45
N ALA A 232 -2.43 2.16 18.09
CA ALA A 232 -2.79 1.62 19.40
C ALA A 232 -3.05 0.09 19.40
N ALA A 233 -3.06 -0.57 18.24
CA ALA A 233 -3.00 -2.03 18.13
C ALA A 233 -1.62 -2.63 18.48
N GLY A 234 -0.60 -1.80 18.72
CA GLY A 234 0.74 -2.21 19.15
C GLY A 234 0.84 -2.53 20.65
N ALA A 235 2.02 -2.32 21.24
CA ALA A 235 2.22 -2.52 22.67
C ALA A 235 1.27 -1.64 23.50
N PRO A 236 0.81 -2.10 24.68
CA PRO A 236 -0.04 -1.28 25.55
C PRO A 236 0.75 -0.11 26.17
N HIS A 237 0.23 1.11 26.05
CA HIS A 237 0.77 2.30 26.73
C HIS A 237 -0.33 3.07 27.46
N PRO A 238 -0.14 3.49 28.73
CA PRO A 238 -1.19 4.12 29.53
C PRO A 238 -1.67 5.45 28.94
N ALA A 239 -0.78 6.28 28.38
CA ALA A 239 -1.17 7.55 27.75
C ALA A 239 -2.06 7.32 26.51
N LEU A 240 -1.75 6.31 25.69
CA LEU A 240 -2.58 5.95 24.53
C LEU A 240 -3.93 5.39 24.95
N LYS A 241 -3.97 4.49 25.93
CA LYS A 241 -5.22 3.93 26.46
C LYS A 241 -6.14 5.01 27.01
N SER A 242 -5.61 5.93 27.81
CA SER A 242 -6.39 7.04 28.37
C SER A 242 -6.89 8.01 27.30
N ALA A 243 -6.07 8.36 26.32
CA ALA A 243 -6.48 9.20 25.19
C ALA A 243 -7.56 8.51 24.33
N ALA A 244 -7.39 7.23 24.02
CA ALA A 244 -8.40 6.44 23.30
C ALA A 244 -9.71 6.32 24.08
N ALA A 245 -9.65 6.11 25.41
CA ALA A 245 -10.85 6.08 26.24
C ALA A 245 -11.62 7.40 26.21
N ARG A 246 -10.92 8.54 26.20
CA ARG A 246 -11.56 9.87 26.01
C ARG A 246 -12.25 9.96 24.65
N VAL A 247 -11.54 9.63 23.57
CA VAL A 247 -12.12 9.63 22.21
C VAL A 247 -13.36 8.76 22.10
N ALA A 248 -13.34 7.57 22.71
CA ALA A 248 -14.48 6.66 22.72
C ALA A 248 -15.75 7.22 23.39
N MET A 249 -15.61 8.20 24.29
CA MET A 249 -16.73 8.82 25.02
C MET A 249 -17.21 10.12 24.38
N THR A 250 -16.35 10.82 23.63
CA THR A 250 -16.61 12.19 23.16
C THR A 250 -16.91 12.28 21.67
N THR A 251 -16.45 11.33 20.85
CA THR A 251 -16.71 11.38 19.42
C THR A 251 -18.17 11.02 19.09
N ALA A 252 -18.75 11.75 18.14
CA ALA A 252 -20.06 11.43 17.57
C ALA A 252 -19.97 10.30 16.51
N ASP A 253 -18.78 10.03 15.99
CA ASP A 253 -18.54 8.99 15.00
C ASP A 253 -18.53 7.60 15.66
N SER A 254 -19.52 6.77 15.31
CA SER A 254 -19.69 5.43 15.87
C SER A 254 -18.53 4.47 15.57
N ASP A 255 -17.89 4.60 14.41
CA ASP A 255 -16.78 3.74 13.98
C ASP A 255 -15.49 4.15 14.67
N LEU A 256 -15.24 5.46 14.78
CA LEU A 256 -14.12 6.00 15.55
C LEU A 256 -14.26 5.63 17.03
N ALA A 257 -15.47 5.73 17.60
CA ALA A 257 -15.75 5.31 18.97
C ALA A 257 -15.47 3.81 19.17
N ARG A 258 -15.85 2.96 18.21
CA ARG A 258 -15.60 1.51 18.26
C ARG A 258 -14.10 1.20 18.19
N ALA A 259 -13.35 1.88 17.32
CA ALA A 259 -11.90 1.74 17.25
C ALA A 259 -11.21 2.21 18.54
N ALA A 260 -11.67 3.33 19.10
CA ALA A 260 -11.15 3.89 20.34
C ALA A 260 -11.43 2.99 21.56
N ARG A 261 -12.61 2.35 21.65
CA ARG A 261 -12.91 1.35 22.68
C ARG A 261 -11.96 0.15 22.63
N ARG A 262 -11.68 -0.37 21.42
CA ARG A 262 -10.72 -1.46 21.20
C ARG A 262 -9.32 -1.05 21.68
N ALA A 263 -8.86 0.14 21.28
CA ALA A 263 -7.56 0.67 21.70
C ALA A 263 -7.46 0.92 23.23
N ALA A 264 -8.56 1.28 23.88
CA ALA A 264 -8.63 1.44 25.33
C ALA A 264 -8.63 0.11 26.09
N GLY A 265 -8.75 -1.04 25.40
CA GLY A 265 -8.90 -2.36 26.02
C GLY A 265 -10.30 -2.63 26.58
N ARG A 266 -11.32 -1.85 26.16
CA ARG A 266 -12.72 -2.14 26.44
C ARG A 266 -13.28 -2.98 25.30
N THR A 267 -13.03 -4.27 25.33
CA THR A 267 -13.85 -5.22 24.54
C THR A 267 -15.24 -5.24 25.18
N HIS A 268 -16.28 -5.09 24.35
CA HIS A 268 -17.68 -5.17 24.79
C HIS A 268 -17.86 -6.45 25.64
N ARG A 269 -18.17 -6.25 26.93
CA ARG A 269 -19.02 -7.17 27.68
C ARG A 269 -20.45 -6.70 27.51
#